data_AF-A0A377YYU2-F1
#
_entry.id   AF-A0A377YYU2-F1
#
_cell.length_a   1.000
_cell.length_b   1.000
_cell.length_c   1.000
_cell.angle_alpha   90.00
_cell.angle_beta   90.00
_cell.angle_gamma   90.00
#
_symmetry.space_group_name_H-M   'P 1'
#
loop_
_entity.id
_entity.type
_entity.pdbx_description
1 polymer ?
#
loop_
_entity_poly.entity_id
_entity_poly.type
_entity_poly.pdbx_seq_one_letter_code
_entity_poly.pdbx_strand_id
1 'polypeptide(L)'
;MQLYTLRSEKNWGIGDFGDLRAMLPEIARRGGSFIGLNPIHALYPANPESASPYSPSSRRWLNVIYIDVNAVEDFQRSEEAQAWWQSPATQQALQAARETDDVDYTAVTTLKMTALRMAWKQFSRREDEQMAAFREFVLREGESLYWQAAFDALHAWQVQQDPLRWGWPAWPKAFQDIDSPEVKAFCVEHEDDVSFYLWLQWLAWSQFAACWETSQRDGMPIGLYRDLAVGVAEGGSETWCDRELYCLKASVGAPPDILAAGTELGPAADGSAYHCRPRL
;
A
#
# COMPACT_ATOMS: atom_id res chain seq x y z
N MET A 1 -4.85 -5.83 -16.54
CA MET A 1 -5.94 -6.19 -15.62
C MET A 1 -5.90 -5.26 -14.42
N GLN A 2 -7.01 -5.12 -13.71
CA GLN A 2 -7.09 -4.36 -12.46
C GLN A 2 -6.95 -5.35 -11.29
N LEU A 3 -5.84 -5.32 -10.56
CA LEU A 3 -5.50 -6.35 -9.56
C LEU A 3 -6.60 -6.50 -8.53
N TYR A 4 -7.11 -5.38 -8.02
CA TYR A 4 -8.17 -5.35 -7.01
C TYR A 4 -9.48 -6.04 -7.44
N THR A 5 -9.72 -6.26 -8.74
CA THR A 5 -10.95 -6.88 -9.23
C THR A 5 -10.90 -8.41 -9.29
N LEU A 6 -9.76 -9.06 -8.99
CA LEU A 6 -9.72 -10.52 -9.01
C LEU A 6 -10.54 -11.10 -7.88
N ARG A 7 -11.29 -12.16 -8.21
CA ARG A 7 -11.97 -13.02 -7.25
C ARG A 7 -11.30 -14.38 -7.24
N SER A 8 -11.12 -14.93 -6.06
CA SER A 8 -10.68 -16.31 -5.87
C SER A 8 -11.36 -16.91 -4.65
N GLU A 9 -11.22 -18.21 -4.46
CA GLU A 9 -11.71 -18.90 -3.26
C GLU A 9 -10.95 -18.49 -1.98
N LYS A 10 -9.78 -17.86 -2.10
CA LYS A 10 -8.83 -17.67 -0.98
C LYS A 10 -8.61 -16.22 -0.57
N ASN A 11 -8.83 -15.25 -1.47
CA ASN A 11 -8.57 -13.85 -1.18
C ASN A 11 -9.56 -13.25 -0.18
N TRP A 12 -9.27 -12.08 0.37
CA TRP A 12 -10.08 -11.52 1.48
C TRP A 12 -11.12 -10.52 1.03
N GLY A 13 -11.66 -10.65 -0.20
CA GLY A 13 -12.64 -9.71 -0.79
C GLY A 13 -12.02 -8.68 -1.74
N ILE A 14 -10.70 -8.74 -1.95
CA ILE A 14 -9.98 -7.98 -2.96
C ILE A 14 -8.97 -8.89 -3.64
N GLY A 15 -8.73 -8.69 -4.94
CA GLY A 15 -7.64 -9.37 -5.62
C GLY A 15 -6.27 -8.96 -5.06
N ASP A 16 -5.39 -9.92 -4.79
CA ASP A 16 -4.11 -9.69 -4.10
C ASP A 16 -2.91 -10.43 -4.75
N PHE A 17 -1.72 -10.35 -4.14
CA PHE A 17 -0.52 -10.99 -4.69
C PHE A 17 -0.60 -12.51 -4.71
N GLY A 18 -1.41 -13.14 -3.85
CA GLY A 18 -1.69 -14.57 -3.90
C GLY A 18 -2.43 -14.94 -5.18
N ASP A 19 -3.44 -14.14 -5.54
CA ASP A 19 -4.20 -14.32 -6.78
C ASP A 19 -3.33 -14.08 -8.02
N LEU A 20 -2.52 -13.02 -8.01
CA LEU A 20 -1.58 -12.74 -9.09
C LEU A 20 -0.62 -13.91 -9.31
N ARG A 21 -0.04 -14.44 -8.22
CA ARG A 21 0.88 -15.58 -8.27
C ARG A 21 0.19 -16.84 -8.79
N ALA A 22 -1.06 -17.08 -8.41
CA ALA A 22 -1.84 -18.22 -8.89
C ALA A 22 -2.22 -18.10 -10.37
N MET A 23 -2.43 -16.88 -10.87
CA MET A 23 -2.82 -16.62 -12.25
C MET A 23 -1.65 -16.78 -13.24
N LEU A 24 -0.42 -16.49 -12.82
CA LEU A 24 0.77 -16.50 -13.68
C LEU A 24 0.98 -17.86 -14.42
N PRO A 25 1.01 -19.02 -13.74
CA PRO A 25 1.17 -20.31 -14.43
C PRO A 25 0.05 -20.61 -15.42
N GLU A 26 -1.19 -20.21 -15.12
CA GLU A 26 -2.33 -20.43 -16.00
C GLU A 26 -2.22 -19.59 -17.29
N ILE A 27 -1.74 -18.36 -17.20
CA ILE A 27 -1.49 -17.50 -18.36
C ILE A 27 -0.31 -18.04 -19.19
N ALA A 28 0.79 -18.42 -18.52
CA ALA A 28 1.97 -18.99 -19.18
C ALA A 28 1.63 -20.27 -19.96
N ARG A 29 0.88 -21.20 -19.36
CA ARG A 29 0.44 -22.45 -19.99
C ARG A 29 -0.41 -22.25 -21.24
N ARG A 30 -1.05 -21.09 -21.38
CA ARG A 30 -1.85 -20.69 -22.55
C ARG A 30 -1.08 -19.85 -23.57
N GLY A 31 0.23 -19.71 -23.40
CA GLY A 31 1.11 -18.94 -24.29
C GLY A 31 1.11 -17.44 -24.02
N GLY A 32 0.52 -16.98 -22.91
CA GLY A 32 0.57 -15.58 -22.51
C GLY A 32 1.97 -15.20 -22.04
N SER A 33 2.44 -14.02 -22.47
CA SER A 33 3.81 -13.57 -22.18
C SER A 33 3.95 -12.67 -20.96
N PHE A 34 2.85 -12.10 -20.46
CA PHE A 34 2.81 -11.27 -19.26
C PHE A 34 1.42 -11.12 -18.66
N ILE A 35 1.36 -10.62 -17.43
CA ILE A 35 0.18 -9.99 -16.83
C ILE A 35 0.47 -8.50 -16.64
N GLY A 36 -0.39 -7.65 -17.23
CA GLY A 36 -0.35 -6.21 -17.03
C GLY A 36 -1.17 -5.79 -15.81
N LEU A 37 -0.63 -4.92 -14.98
CA LEU A 37 -1.24 -4.45 -13.74
C LEU A 37 -1.58 -2.96 -13.84
N ASN A 38 -2.57 -2.53 -13.08
CA ASN A 38 -2.72 -1.13 -12.71
C ASN A 38 -1.57 -0.66 -11.82
N PRO A 39 -1.45 0.65 -11.54
CA PRO A 39 -0.48 1.11 -10.57
C PRO A 39 -0.78 0.49 -9.20
N ILE A 40 0.25 -0.11 -8.59
CA ILE A 40 0.20 -0.76 -7.28
C ILE A 40 0.95 0.07 -6.23
N HIS A 41 0.97 1.38 -6.44
CA HIS A 41 1.62 2.39 -5.61
C HIS A 41 1.00 2.48 -4.22
N ALA A 42 1.79 2.85 -3.22
CA ALA A 42 1.30 3.07 -1.86
C ALA A 42 0.15 4.10 -1.85
N LEU A 43 -0.98 3.71 -1.26
CA LEU A 43 -2.14 4.56 -1.01
C LEU A 43 -2.20 4.89 0.49
N TYR A 44 -3.40 4.87 1.09
CA TYR A 44 -3.64 5.30 2.46
C TYR A 44 -4.35 4.20 3.26
N PRO A 45 -3.63 3.35 4.02
CA PRO A 45 -4.28 2.35 4.88
C PRO A 45 -5.23 2.96 5.92
N ALA A 46 -4.93 4.19 6.36
CA ALA A 46 -5.75 4.96 7.29
C ALA A 46 -6.98 5.63 6.65
N ASN A 47 -7.03 5.71 5.31
CA ASN A 47 -8.15 6.26 4.54
C ASN A 47 -8.40 5.37 3.30
N PRO A 48 -8.89 4.13 3.49
CA PRO A 48 -8.88 3.09 2.47
C PRO A 48 -9.83 3.38 1.28
N GLU A 49 -10.84 4.23 1.47
CA GLU A 49 -11.77 4.65 0.41
C GLU A 49 -11.13 5.61 -0.61
N SER A 50 -10.01 6.26 -0.26
CA SER A 50 -9.16 6.96 -1.24
C SER A 50 -8.37 5.96 -2.09
N ALA A 51 -9.10 5.20 -2.91
CA ALA A 51 -8.64 3.98 -3.58
C ALA A 51 -8.12 4.20 -5.02
N SER A 52 -8.06 5.43 -5.51
CA SER A 52 -7.56 5.70 -6.87
C SER A 52 -6.07 5.37 -6.98
N PRO A 53 -5.67 4.42 -7.85
CA PRO A 53 -4.25 4.10 -8.05
C PRO A 53 -3.46 5.23 -8.73
N TYR A 54 -4.15 6.28 -9.20
CA TYR A 54 -3.57 7.44 -9.87
C TYR A 54 -3.40 8.66 -8.96
N SER A 55 -3.85 8.59 -7.71
CA SER A 55 -3.58 9.59 -6.66
C SER A 55 -2.79 8.98 -5.50
N PRO A 56 -1.62 8.36 -5.74
CA PRO A 56 -0.90 7.63 -4.71
C PRO A 56 -0.23 8.54 -3.69
N SER A 57 -0.03 7.99 -2.48
CA SER A 57 0.79 8.60 -1.43
C SER A 57 2.26 8.67 -1.84
N SER A 58 2.77 7.58 -2.42
CA SER A 58 4.08 7.52 -3.09
C SER A 58 4.09 6.54 -4.24
N ARG A 59 4.83 6.86 -5.31
CA ARG A 59 5.09 5.96 -6.45
C ARG A 59 6.28 5.04 -6.25
N ARG A 60 7.03 5.21 -5.15
CA ARG A 60 8.18 4.36 -4.80
C ARG A 60 7.76 3.11 -4.05
N TRP A 61 6.73 3.21 -3.22
CA TRP A 61 6.29 2.16 -2.31
C TRP A 61 5.01 1.47 -2.79
N LEU A 62 4.67 0.34 -2.18
CA LEU A 62 3.59 -0.54 -2.65
C LEU A 62 2.31 -0.36 -1.83
N ASN A 63 1.16 -0.60 -2.46
CA ASN A 63 -0.11 -0.68 -1.78
C ASN A 63 -0.19 -1.96 -0.94
N VAL A 64 -0.17 -1.80 0.39
CA VAL A 64 -0.16 -2.91 1.36
C VAL A 64 -1.48 -3.70 1.37
N ILE A 65 -2.57 -3.18 0.77
CA ILE A 65 -3.82 -3.93 0.65
C ILE A 65 -3.67 -5.21 -0.19
N TYR A 66 -2.68 -5.26 -1.08
CA TYR A 66 -2.40 -6.41 -1.93
C TYR A 66 -1.60 -7.52 -1.25
N ILE A 67 -1.23 -7.37 0.03
CA ILE A 67 -0.63 -8.47 0.79
C ILE A 67 -1.63 -9.62 0.90
N ASP A 68 -1.24 -10.80 0.43
CA ASP A 68 -1.90 -12.06 0.73
C ASP A 68 -1.55 -12.47 2.16
N VAL A 69 -2.49 -12.21 3.09
CA VAL A 69 -2.31 -12.53 4.51
C VAL A 69 -2.23 -14.05 4.73
N ASN A 70 -2.82 -14.86 3.84
CA ASN A 70 -2.75 -16.31 3.94
C ASN A 70 -1.31 -16.83 3.77
N ALA A 71 -0.46 -16.09 3.05
CA ALA A 71 0.94 -16.42 2.83
C ALA A 71 1.88 -15.92 3.94
N VAL A 72 1.37 -15.22 4.96
CA VAL A 72 2.16 -14.70 6.08
C VAL A 72 2.29 -15.78 7.16
N GLU A 73 3.50 -16.31 7.33
CA GLU A 73 3.77 -17.41 8.28
C GLU A 73 3.38 -17.05 9.72
N ASP A 74 3.69 -15.84 10.18
CA ASP A 74 3.36 -15.39 11.54
C ASP A 74 1.86 -15.20 11.77
N PHE A 75 1.06 -14.99 10.72
CA PHE A 75 -0.40 -15.04 10.83
C PHE A 75 -0.87 -16.47 11.11
N GLN A 76 -0.33 -17.45 10.38
CA GLN A 76 -0.68 -18.87 10.54
C GLN A 76 -0.27 -19.43 11.92
N ARG A 77 0.85 -18.93 12.48
CA ARG A 77 1.42 -19.42 13.74
C ARG A 77 0.92 -18.65 14.98
N SER A 78 0.25 -17.53 14.82
CA SER A 78 -0.22 -16.71 15.94
C SER A 78 -1.52 -17.27 16.51
N GLU A 79 -1.48 -17.77 17.74
CA GLU A 79 -2.69 -18.26 18.44
C GLU A 79 -3.77 -17.18 18.53
N GLU A 80 -3.38 -15.93 18.81
CA GLU A 80 -4.27 -14.77 18.84
C GLU A 80 -4.95 -14.57 17.48
N ALA A 81 -4.16 -14.59 16.39
CA ALA A 81 -4.67 -14.42 15.04
C ALA A 81 -5.58 -15.57 14.60
N GLN A 82 -5.25 -16.81 14.95
CA GLN A 82 -6.05 -17.99 14.62
C GLN A 82 -7.37 -18.01 15.41
N ALA A 83 -7.36 -17.63 16.69
CA ALA A 83 -8.58 -17.49 17.48
C ALA A 83 -9.50 -16.39 16.91
N TRP A 84 -8.94 -15.24 16.52
CA TRP A 84 -9.70 -14.18 15.84
C TRP A 84 -10.25 -14.65 14.49
N TRP A 85 -9.43 -15.33 13.68
CA TRP A 85 -9.81 -15.81 12.35
C TRP A 85 -10.96 -16.81 12.41
N GLN A 86 -10.93 -17.74 13.38
CA GLN A 86 -11.96 -18.76 13.56
C GLN A 86 -13.25 -18.20 14.19
N SER A 87 -13.26 -16.95 14.65
CA SER A 87 -14.45 -16.38 15.27
C SER A 87 -15.59 -16.21 14.24
N PRO A 88 -16.86 -16.46 14.63
CA PRO A 88 -18.00 -16.28 13.72
C PRO A 88 -18.11 -14.86 13.16
N ALA A 89 -17.77 -13.85 13.97
CA ALA A 89 -17.81 -12.45 13.56
C ALA A 89 -16.82 -12.16 12.42
N THR A 90 -15.58 -12.65 12.54
CA THR A 90 -14.57 -12.47 11.49
C THR A 90 -14.95 -13.22 10.22
N GLN A 91 -15.43 -14.47 10.33
CA GLN A 91 -15.86 -15.23 9.16
C GLN A 91 -17.06 -14.59 8.45
N GLN A 92 -18.01 -14.03 9.21
CA GLN A 92 -19.14 -13.29 8.64
C GLN A 92 -18.70 -12.00 7.93
N ALA A 93 -17.79 -11.23 8.54
CA ALA A 93 -17.24 -10.01 7.94
C ALA A 93 -16.46 -10.32 6.64
N LEU A 94 -15.64 -11.38 6.65
CA LEU A 94 -14.92 -11.85 5.47
C LEU A 94 -15.89 -12.28 4.36
N GLN A 95 -16.93 -13.06 4.70
CA GLN A 95 -17.91 -13.51 3.72
C GLN A 95 -18.64 -12.32 3.09
N ALA A 96 -19.08 -11.35 3.91
CA ALA A 96 -19.72 -10.13 3.42
C ALA A 96 -18.79 -9.37 2.45
N ALA A 97 -17.52 -9.15 2.81
CA ALA A 97 -16.55 -8.47 1.94
C ALA A 97 -16.24 -9.23 0.63
N ARG A 98 -16.38 -10.56 0.62
CA ARG A 98 -16.19 -11.39 -0.59
C ARG A 98 -17.44 -11.47 -1.48
N GLU A 99 -18.62 -11.27 -0.92
CA GLU A 99 -19.91 -11.39 -1.63
C GLU A 99 -20.37 -10.10 -2.30
N THR A 100 -19.87 -8.93 -1.89
CA THR A 100 -20.19 -7.66 -2.56
C THR A 100 -19.71 -7.66 -4.00
N ASP A 101 -20.45 -7.02 -4.91
CA ASP A 101 -20.06 -6.86 -6.32
C ASP A 101 -18.88 -5.88 -6.48
N ASP A 102 -18.86 -4.84 -5.66
CA ASP A 102 -17.79 -3.85 -5.55
C ASP A 102 -16.85 -4.18 -4.38
N VAL A 103 -15.59 -3.75 -4.49
CA VAL A 103 -14.58 -3.93 -3.44
C VAL A 103 -14.92 -3.02 -2.26
N ASP A 104 -15.18 -3.60 -1.09
CA ASP A 104 -15.31 -2.86 0.18
C ASP A 104 -13.92 -2.61 0.78
N TYR A 105 -13.29 -1.50 0.39
CA TYR A 105 -11.92 -1.17 0.79
C TYR A 105 -11.78 -1.03 2.31
N THR A 106 -12.75 -0.43 2.98
CA THR A 106 -12.78 -0.30 4.44
C THR A 106 -12.83 -1.65 5.13
N ALA A 107 -13.75 -2.54 4.75
CA ALA A 107 -13.88 -3.86 5.38
C ALA A 107 -12.62 -4.71 5.16
N VAL A 108 -12.11 -4.74 3.92
CA VAL A 108 -10.92 -5.52 3.57
C VAL A 108 -9.68 -4.99 4.30
N THR A 109 -9.47 -3.67 4.33
CA THR A 109 -8.33 -3.06 5.02
C THR A 109 -8.42 -3.32 6.52
N THR A 110 -9.61 -3.22 7.12
CA THR A 110 -9.82 -3.55 8.54
C THR A 110 -9.43 -4.99 8.84
N LEU A 111 -9.93 -5.96 8.06
CA LEU A 111 -9.59 -7.38 8.24
C LEU A 111 -8.08 -7.62 8.13
N LYS A 112 -7.45 -7.12 7.06
CA LYS A 112 -6.02 -7.32 6.81
C LYS A 112 -5.15 -6.64 7.87
N MET A 113 -5.42 -5.39 8.22
CA MET A 113 -4.65 -4.67 9.25
C MET A 113 -4.76 -5.32 10.62
N THR A 114 -5.96 -5.76 11.03
CA THR A 114 -6.15 -6.50 12.28
C THR A 114 -5.30 -7.78 12.30
N ALA A 115 -5.40 -8.61 11.26
CA ALA A 115 -4.64 -9.85 11.14
C ALA A 115 -3.12 -9.62 11.13
N LEU A 116 -2.66 -8.66 10.33
CA LEU A 116 -1.24 -8.33 10.19
C LEU A 116 -0.67 -7.73 11.47
N ARG A 117 -1.44 -6.96 12.25
CA ARG A 117 -1.01 -6.48 13.56
C ARG A 117 -0.79 -7.63 14.55
N MET A 118 -1.65 -8.65 14.54
CA MET A 118 -1.46 -9.85 15.37
C MET A 118 -0.26 -10.69 14.90
N ALA A 119 -0.05 -10.80 13.58
CA ALA A 119 1.13 -11.45 13.02
C ALA A 119 2.43 -10.71 13.36
N TRP A 120 2.41 -9.37 13.33
CA TRP A 120 3.56 -8.53 13.68
C TRP A 120 4.03 -8.76 15.12
N LYS A 121 3.11 -8.88 16.09
CA LYS A 121 3.47 -9.17 17.49
C LYS A 121 4.32 -10.44 17.64
N GLN A 122 4.15 -11.39 16.72
CA GLN A 122 4.95 -12.61 16.66
C GLN A 122 6.24 -12.39 15.86
N PHE A 123 6.14 -11.79 14.66
CA PHE A 123 7.30 -11.52 13.81
C PHE A 123 8.35 -10.65 14.51
N SER A 124 7.93 -9.62 15.26
CA SER A 124 8.84 -8.68 15.93
C SER A 124 9.73 -9.31 17.01
N ARG A 125 9.40 -10.54 17.43
CA ARG A 125 10.17 -11.33 18.40
C ARG A 125 11.10 -12.35 17.75
N ARG A 126 11.11 -12.46 16.42
CA ARG A 126 11.99 -13.38 15.70
C ARG A 126 13.45 -12.97 15.84
N GLU A 127 14.30 -13.99 15.96
CA GLU A 127 15.77 -13.87 15.94
C GLU A 127 16.34 -14.84 14.89
N ASP A 128 15.79 -14.78 13.67
CA ASP A 128 16.08 -15.71 12.58
C ASP A 128 16.41 -14.99 11.26
N GLU A 129 16.57 -15.78 10.19
CA GLU A 129 16.87 -15.28 8.84
C GLU A 129 15.79 -14.35 8.29
N GLN A 130 14.52 -14.50 8.71
CA GLN A 130 13.43 -13.63 8.25
C GLN A 130 13.54 -12.23 8.87
N MET A 131 13.84 -12.15 10.17
CA MET A 131 14.12 -10.87 10.82
C MET A 131 15.39 -10.22 10.24
N ALA A 132 16.43 -11.01 9.92
CA ALA A 132 17.64 -10.51 9.27
C ALA A 132 17.34 -9.93 7.87
N ALA A 133 16.58 -10.65 7.04
CA ALA A 133 16.19 -10.19 5.71
C ALA A 133 15.31 -8.92 5.75
N PHE A 134 14.39 -8.84 6.71
CA PHE A 134 13.61 -7.62 6.94
C PHE A 134 14.50 -6.43 7.31
N ARG A 135 15.42 -6.59 8.27
CA ARG A 135 16.35 -5.52 8.67
C ARG A 135 17.28 -5.09 7.52
N GLU A 136 17.75 -6.04 6.72
CA GLU A 136 18.55 -5.76 5.52
C GLU A 136 17.74 -4.97 4.49
N PHE A 137 16.49 -5.33 4.25
CA PHE A 137 15.58 -4.57 3.39
C PHE A 137 15.42 -3.13 3.88
N VAL A 138 15.13 -2.93 5.17
CA VAL A 138 15.00 -1.59 5.76
C VAL A 138 16.27 -0.76 5.58
N LEU A 139 17.43 -1.35 5.85
CA LEU A 139 18.73 -0.68 5.69
C LEU A 139 19.00 -0.31 4.23
N ARG A 140 18.70 -1.21 3.29
CA ARG A 140 18.94 -1.03 1.86
C ARG A 140 18.06 0.06 1.26
N GLU A 141 16.81 0.15 1.69
CA GLU A 141 15.82 1.09 1.16
C GLU A 141 15.91 2.50 1.80
N GLY A 142 16.44 2.58 3.02
CA GLY A 142 16.85 3.83 3.67
C GLY A 142 15.71 4.80 4.00
N GLU A 143 16.03 6.10 4.03
CA GLU A 143 15.15 7.15 4.54
C GLU A 143 13.81 7.24 3.82
N SER A 144 13.79 6.96 2.51
CA SER A 144 12.53 7.02 1.75
C SER A 144 11.51 6.01 2.24
N LEU A 145 11.95 4.82 2.65
CA LEU A 145 11.08 3.78 3.22
C LEU A 145 10.66 4.15 4.64
N TYR A 146 11.61 4.65 5.43
CA TYR A 146 11.34 5.11 6.79
C TYR A 146 10.22 6.17 6.82
N TRP A 147 10.31 7.18 5.95
CA TRP A 147 9.30 8.24 5.91
C TRP A 147 7.96 7.79 5.35
N GLN A 148 7.91 6.76 4.49
CA GLN A 148 6.63 6.14 4.11
C GLN A 148 5.98 5.48 5.32
N ALA A 149 6.73 4.67 6.07
CA ALA A 149 6.21 3.99 7.24
C ALA A 149 5.83 4.96 8.37
N ALA A 150 6.64 5.99 8.61
CA ALA A 150 6.33 7.05 9.56
C ALA A 150 5.08 7.84 9.15
N PHE A 151 4.92 8.12 7.86
CA PHE A 151 3.71 8.76 7.33
C PHE A 151 2.46 7.91 7.61
N ASP A 152 2.49 6.62 7.27
CA ASP A 152 1.32 5.74 7.47
C ASP A 152 1.00 5.55 8.96
N ALA A 153 2.02 5.42 9.82
CA ALA A 153 1.87 5.36 11.28
C ALA A 153 1.23 6.64 11.83
N LEU A 154 1.74 7.80 11.43
CA LEU A 154 1.20 9.09 11.83
C LEU A 154 -0.21 9.30 11.29
N HIS A 155 -0.48 8.92 10.04
CA HIS A 155 -1.79 9.04 9.43
C HIS A 155 -2.83 8.22 10.18
N ALA A 156 -2.51 6.97 10.52
CA ALA A 156 -3.37 6.09 11.32
C ALA A 156 -3.65 6.66 12.72
N TRP A 157 -2.68 7.36 13.33
CA TRP A 157 -2.90 8.08 14.59
C TRP A 157 -3.77 9.34 14.40
N GLN A 158 -3.55 10.09 13.32
CA GLN A 158 -4.28 11.34 13.03
C GLN A 158 -5.77 11.09 12.79
N VAL A 159 -6.15 10.05 12.05
CA VAL A 159 -7.56 9.75 11.75
C VAL A 159 -8.36 9.29 12.98
N GLN A 160 -7.68 8.74 14.00
CA GLN A 160 -8.32 8.42 15.29
C GLN A 160 -8.73 9.68 16.07
N GLN A 161 -7.98 10.78 15.88
CA GLN A 161 -8.28 12.07 16.50
C GLN A 161 -9.35 12.83 15.72
N ASP A 162 -9.29 12.77 14.38
CA ASP A 162 -10.26 13.39 13.48
C ASP A 162 -10.29 12.64 12.14
N PRO A 163 -11.39 11.93 11.82
CA PRO A 163 -11.53 11.19 10.56
C PRO A 163 -11.40 12.05 9.30
N LEU A 164 -11.54 13.38 9.39
CA LEU A 164 -11.38 14.29 8.25
C LEU A 164 -9.91 14.57 7.88
N ARG A 165 -8.95 14.02 8.62
CA ARG A 165 -7.51 14.16 8.35
C ARG A 165 -7.05 13.24 7.23
N TRP A 166 -7.42 13.61 6.01
CA TRP A 166 -7.16 12.84 4.78
C TRP A 166 -5.68 12.72 4.40
N GLY A 167 -4.84 13.69 4.77
CA GLY A 167 -3.40 13.72 4.48
C GLY A 167 -2.70 14.84 5.25
N TRP A 168 -1.38 14.98 5.06
CA TRP A 168 -0.57 15.90 5.87
C TRP A 168 -1.03 17.37 5.89
N PRO A 169 -1.63 17.97 4.82
CA PRO A 169 -2.11 19.35 4.87
C PRO A 169 -3.25 19.56 5.88
N ALA A 170 -4.01 18.51 6.19
CA ALA A 170 -5.11 18.52 7.16
C ALA A 170 -4.64 18.24 8.60
N TRP A 171 -3.38 17.87 8.80
CA TRP A 171 -2.83 17.63 10.14
C TRP A 171 -2.53 18.96 10.86
N PRO A 172 -2.45 18.96 12.20
CA PRO A 172 -1.94 20.11 12.93
C PRO A 172 -0.58 20.53 12.40
N LYS A 173 -0.31 21.85 12.37
CA LYS A 173 0.91 22.42 11.76
C LYS A 173 2.22 21.78 12.26
N ALA A 174 2.26 21.38 13.53
CA ALA A 174 3.40 20.70 14.13
C ALA A 174 3.76 19.37 13.44
N PHE A 175 2.79 18.69 12.81
CA PHE A 175 3.00 17.42 12.12
C PHE A 175 3.20 17.56 10.61
N GLN A 176 3.14 18.78 10.08
CA GLN A 176 3.28 19.02 8.65
C GLN A 176 4.72 19.06 8.18
N ASP A 177 5.69 19.13 9.09
CA ASP A 177 7.12 19.16 8.77
C ASP A 177 7.82 17.93 9.38
N ILE A 178 8.46 17.13 8.52
CA ILE A 178 9.19 15.92 8.94
C ILE A 178 10.32 16.25 9.93
N ASP A 179 10.85 17.47 9.88
CA ASP A 179 11.96 17.91 10.73
C ASP A 179 11.53 18.49 12.07
N SER A 180 10.23 18.65 12.29
CA SER A 180 9.67 19.17 13.53
C SER A 180 10.02 18.28 14.73
N PRO A 181 10.17 18.89 15.93
CA PRO A 181 10.38 18.11 17.15
C PRO A 181 9.19 17.19 17.46
N GLU A 182 7.96 17.56 17.08
CA GLU A 182 6.76 16.74 17.32
C GLU A 182 6.73 15.49 16.44
N VAL A 183 7.10 15.58 15.15
CA VAL A 183 7.21 14.38 14.30
C VAL A 183 8.34 13.47 14.79
N LYS A 184 9.49 14.03 15.18
CA LYS A 184 10.60 13.27 15.74
C LYS A 184 10.22 12.57 17.04
N ALA A 185 9.52 13.27 17.94
CA ALA A 185 9.00 12.69 19.18
C ALA A 185 7.97 11.58 18.90
N PHE A 186 7.04 11.81 17.98
CA PHE A 186 6.06 10.81 17.56
C PHE A 186 6.75 9.53 17.05
N CYS A 187 7.75 9.65 16.18
CA CYS A 187 8.43 8.48 15.62
C CYS A 187 9.18 7.66 16.69
N VAL A 188 9.66 8.29 17.76
CA VAL A 188 10.28 7.61 18.91
C VAL A 188 9.22 6.95 19.80
N GLU A 189 8.15 7.66 20.14
CA GLU A 189 7.07 7.14 20.99
C GLU A 189 6.30 5.99 20.31
N HIS A 190 6.18 6.04 18.98
CA HIS A 190 5.46 5.10 18.14
C HIS A 190 6.40 4.23 17.27
N GLU A 191 7.62 3.93 17.75
CA GLU A 191 8.61 3.15 16.99
C GLU A 191 8.07 1.78 16.52
N ASP A 192 7.25 1.12 17.34
CA ASP A 192 6.61 -0.16 16.98
C ASP A 192 5.56 0.00 15.87
N ASP A 193 4.81 1.11 15.84
CA ASP A 193 3.90 1.42 14.74
C ASP A 193 4.68 1.65 13.44
N VAL A 194 5.75 2.46 13.49
CA VAL A 194 6.63 2.70 12.33
C VAL A 194 7.23 1.37 11.83
N SER A 195 7.72 0.54 12.75
CA SER A 195 8.29 -0.78 12.42
C SER A 195 7.26 -1.72 11.79
N PHE A 196 6.01 -1.66 12.24
CA PHE A 196 4.91 -2.40 11.63
C PHE A 196 4.70 -2.00 10.17
N TYR A 197 4.63 -0.69 9.85
CA TYR A 197 4.46 -0.25 8.46
C TYR A 197 5.69 -0.51 7.58
N LEU A 198 6.90 -0.47 8.15
CA LEU A 198 8.12 -0.96 7.46
C LEU A 198 7.97 -2.43 7.08
N TRP A 199 7.49 -3.26 7.99
CA TRP A 199 7.28 -4.67 7.76
C TRP A 199 6.20 -4.95 6.71
N LEU A 200 5.12 -4.16 6.68
CA LEU A 200 4.12 -4.26 5.62
C LEU A 200 4.71 -4.00 4.22
N GLN A 201 5.57 -3.00 4.08
CA GLN A 201 6.26 -2.74 2.81
C GLN A 201 7.21 -3.88 2.43
N TRP A 202 7.91 -4.47 3.40
CA TRP A 202 8.75 -5.65 3.16
C TRP A 202 7.92 -6.87 2.72
N LEU A 203 6.76 -7.11 3.34
CA LEU A 203 5.84 -8.19 2.93
C LEU A 203 5.34 -7.96 1.51
N ALA A 204 4.84 -6.76 1.20
CA ALA A 204 4.35 -6.41 -0.13
C ALA A 204 5.44 -6.59 -1.19
N TRP A 205 6.66 -6.13 -0.90
CA TRP A 205 7.83 -6.30 -1.77
C TRP A 205 8.16 -7.78 -1.97
N SER A 206 8.24 -8.56 -0.89
CA SER A 206 8.60 -9.98 -0.93
C SER A 206 7.57 -10.81 -1.70
N GLN A 207 6.29 -10.55 -1.52
CA GLN A 207 5.22 -11.25 -2.23
C GLN A 207 5.17 -10.87 -3.71
N PHE A 208 5.38 -9.60 -4.05
CA PHE A 208 5.49 -9.18 -5.45
C PHE A 208 6.74 -9.77 -6.13
N ALA A 209 7.87 -9.86 -5.42
CA ALA A 209 9.06 -10.55 -5.89
C ALA A 209 8.80 -12.05 -6.15
N ALA A 210 8.05 -12.72 -5.27
CA ALA A 210 7.65 -14.12 -5.48
C ALA A 210 6.74 -14.31 -6.71
N CYS A 211 5.89 -13.31 -7.04
CA CYS A 211 5.12 -13.30 -8.29
C CYS A 211 6.08 -13.19 -9.48
N TRP A 212 7.04 -12.27 -9.43
CA TRP A 212 8.05 -12.12 -10.47
C TRP A 212 8.84 -13.43 -10.70
N GLU A 213 9.36 -14.04 -9.64
CA GLU A 213 10.09 -15.32 -9.73
C GLU A 213 9.25 -16.44 -10.34
N THR A 214 7.95 -16.50 -10.02
CA THR A 214 7.02 -17.46 -10.62
C THR A 214 6.91 -17.24 -12.12
N SER A 215 6.77 -15.98 -12.57
CA SER A 215 6.70 -15.65 -14.00
C SER A 215 7.97 -16.05 -14.77
N GLN A 216 9.14 -15.88 -14.15
CA GLN A 216 10.43 -16.23 -14.76
C GLN A 216 10.61 -17.74 -14.86
N ARG A 217 10.20 -18.48 -13.82
CA ARG A 217 10.24 -19.95 -13.81
C ARG A 217 9.39 -20.56 -14.92
N ASP A 218 8.24 -19.94 -15.21
CA ASP A 218 7.31 -20.40 -16.24
C ASP A 218 7.67 -19.90 -17.66
N GLY A 219 8.85 -19.27 -17.81
CA GLY A 219 9.40 -18.88 -19.11
C GLY A 219 8.63 -17.75 -19.80
N MET A 220 7.89 -16.93 -19.03
CA MET A 220 7.17 -15.78 -19.57
C MET A 220 8.16 -14.71 -20.03
N PRO A 221 8.23 -14.35 -21.33
CA PRO A 221 9.27 -13.44 -21.84
C PRO A 221 9.27 -12.05 -21.20
N ILE A 222 8.12 -11.57 -20.73
CA ILE A 222 7.96 -10.28 -20.05
C ILE A 222 7.57 -10.49 -18.58
N GLY A 223 6.70 -11.47 -18.29
CA GLY A 223 6.31 -11.82 -16.92
C GLY A 223 5.32 -10.84 -16.30
N LEU A 224 5.80 -9.76 -15.70
CA LEU A 224 4.98 -8.72 -15.07
C LEU A 224 5.16 -7.38 -15.78
N TYR A 225 4.06 -6.77 -16.21
CA TYR A 225 4.03 -5.43 -16.79
C TYR A 225 3.40 -4.45 -15.78
N ARG A 226 4.23 -3.57 -15.23
CA ARG A 226 3.82 -2.56 -14.24
C ARG A 226 3.40 -1.27 -14.92
N ASP A 227 2.41 -0.61 -14.34
CA ASP A 227 2.00 0.74 -14.69
C ASP A 227 2.54 1.76 -13.67
N LEU A 228 2.98 2.92 -14.16
CA LEU A 228 3.56 4.00 -13.37
C LEU A 228 2.69 5.26 -13.53
N ALA A 229 1.90 5.56 -12.49
CA ALA A 229 1.14 6.81 -12.40
C ALA A 229 2.01 8.07 -12.65
N VAL A 230 1.40 9.07 -13.27
CA VAL A 230 2.06 10.32 -13.69
C VAL A 230 2.52 11.19 -12.52
N GLY A 231 1.83 11.13 -11.37
CA GLY A 231 2.12 11.93 -10.19
C GLY A 231 1.72 11.25 -8.88
N VAL A 232 1.82 12.02 -7.80
CA VAL A 232 1.41 11.67 -6.43
C VAL A 232 0.39 12.68 -5.95
N ALA A 233 -0.42 12.33 -4.96
CA ALA A 233 -1.30 13.28 -4.30
C ALA A 233 -0.52 14.28 -3.44
N GLU A 234 -1.05 15.50 -3.29
CA GLU A 234 -0.47 16.62 -2.56
C GLU A 234 -0.38 16.39 -1.06
N GLY A 235 -1.20 15.47 -0.53
CA GLY A 235 -1.23 15.11 0.88
C GLY A 235 -0.53 13.79 1.20
N GLY A 236 0.14 13.19 0.23
CA GLY A 236 0.85 11.91 0.37
C GLY A 236 2.23 12.01 1.01
N SER A 237 2.80 10.85 1.36
CA SER A 237 4.12 10.73 1.98
C SER A 237 5.24 11.37 1.15
N GLU A 238 5.17 11.26 -0.18
CA GLU A 238 6.23 11.73 -1.09
C GLU A 238 6.35 13.26 -1.08
N THR A 239 5.22 13.97 -0.99
CA THR A 239 5.17 15.44 -0.87
C THR A 239 5.42 15.93 0.55
N TRP A 240 5.13 15.09 1.55
CA TRP A 240 5.43 15.39 2.95
C TRP A 240 6.94 15.42 3.19
N CYS A 241 7.67 14.42 2.66
CA CYS A 241 9.11 14.24 2.91
C CYS A 241 10.05 14.97 1.94
N ASP A 242 9.66 15.22 0.68
CA ASP A 242 10.49 15.93 -0.31
C ASP A 242 9.73 17.10 -0.93
N ARG A 243 9.24 18.01 -0.09
CA ARG A 243 8.30 19.07 -0.49
C ARG A 243 8.84 20.02 -1.57
N GLU A 244 10.12 20.35 -1.50
CA GLU A 244 10.79 21.25 -2.44
C GLU A 244 10.84 20.67 -3.87
N LEU A 245 10.72 19.36 -3.97
CA LEU A 245 10.66 18.64 -5.23
C LEU A 245 9.36 18.93 -5.98
N TYR A 246 8.30 19.37 -5.29
CA TYR A 246 6.95 19.50 -5.84
C TYR A 246 6.41 20.94 -5.83
N CYS A 247 5.67 21.28 -6.88
CA CYS A 247 5.08 22.60 -7.08
C CYS A 247 3.63 22.60 -6.56
N LEU A 248 3.44 22.61 -5.23
CA LEU A 248 2.14 22.47 -4.56
C LEU A 248 1.10 23.58 -4.84
N LYS A 249 1.48 24.63 -5.58
CA LYS A 249 0.57 25.72 -6.00
C LYS A 249 0.04 25.55 -7.42
N ALA A 250 0.35 24.43 -8.07
CA ALA A 250 -0.10 24.09 -9.40
C ALA A 250 -0.52 22.61 -9.43
N SER A 251 -1.43 22.27 -10.34
CA SER A 251 -1.91 20.90 -10.53
C SER A 251 -1.68 20.46 -11.96
N VAL A 252 -1.35 19.17 -12.15
CA VAL A 252 -1.26 18.58 -13.49
C VAL A 252 -2.67 18.45 -14.06
N GLY A 253 -2.82 18.56 -15.38
CA GLY A 253 -4.11 18.42 -16.06
C GLY A 253 -3.92 18.20 -17.57
N ALA A 254 -5.03 18.09 -18.29
CA ALA A 254 -5.04 18.05 -19.75
C ALA A 254 -5.78 19.27 -20.30
N PRO A 255 -5.34 19.86 -21.42
CA PRO A 255 -6.13 20.88 -22.09
C PRO A 255 -7.44 20.27 -22.64
N PRO A 256 -8.49 21.08 -22.88
CA PRO A 256 -9.70 20.65 -23.58
C PRO A 256 -9.45 19.87 -24.87
N ASP A 257 -10.20 18.80 -25.08
CA ASP A 257 -10.17 17.97 -26.28
C ASP A 257 -11.58 17.58 -26.80
N ILE A 258 -11.62 16.68 -27.79
CA ILE A 258 -12.85 16.27 -28.50
C ILE A 258 -13.79 15.45 -27.61
N LEU A 259 -13.26 14.65 -26.68
CA LEU A 259 -14.04 13.78 -25.80
C LEU A 259 -14.42 14.49 -24.49
N ALA A 260 -13.61 15.46 -24.06
CA ALA A 260 -13.86 16.30 -22.91
C ALA A 260 -13.49 17.75 -23.23
N ALA A 261 -14.47 18.67 -23.18
CA ALA A 261 -14.29 20.10 -23.41
C ALA A 261 -13.41 20.82 -22.35
N GLY A 262 -12.67 20.06 -21.54
CA GLY A 262 -11.78 20.47 -20.48
C GLY A 262 -11.76 19.40 -19.39
N THR A 263 -10.62 18.75 -19.17
CA THR A 263 -10.34 17.96 -17.97
C THR A 263 -9.18 18.61 -17.24
N GLU A 264 -9.50 19.42 -16.23
CA GLU A 264 -8.58 19.45 -15.09
C GLU A 264 -8.50 18.01 -14.59
N LEU A 265 -7.32 17.51 -14.21
CA LEU A 265 -7.28 16.36 -13.29
C LEU A 265 -7.81 16.76 -11.88
N GLY A 266 -8.49 17.92 -11.79
CA GLY A 266 -9.21 18.48 -10.66
C GLY A 266 -8.30 19.18 -9.63
N PRO A 267 -8.68 20.38 -9.15
CA PRO A 267 -8.62 20.74 -7.75
C PRO A 267 -9.84 20.12 -7.05
N ALA A 268 -9.79 18.82 -6.78
CA ALA A 268 -10.83 18.10 -6.08
C ALA A 268 -10.18 17.21 -5.01
N ALA A 269 -10.08 17.73 -3.79
CA ALA A 269 -9.70 17.05 -2.54
C ALA A 269 -8.35 16.31 -2.46
N ASP A 270 -7.64 16.07 -3.55
CA ASP A 270 -6.29 15.47 -3.59
C ASP A 270 -5.56 15.95 -4.86
N GLY A 271 -5.01 17.17 -4.84
CA GLY A 271 -4.25 17.72 -5.97
C GLY A 271 -3.07 16.81 -6.36
N SER A 272 -2.85 16.54 -7.65
CA SER A 272 -1.65 15.81 -8.07
C SER A 272 -0.44 16.76 -8.13
N ALA A 273 0.59 16.49 -7.34
CA ALA A 273 1.76 17.34 -7.18
C ALA A 273 2.77 17.14 -8.34
N TYR A 274 3.19 18.25 -8.97
CA TYR A 274 4.13 18.25 -10.10
C TYR A 274 5.57 18.41 -9.65
N HIS A 275 6.49 17.68 -10.27
CA HIS A 275 7.92 17.70 -9.97
C HIS A 275 8.59 18.98 -10.54
N CYS A 276 9.07 19.90 -9.70
CA CYS A 276 9.59 21.21 -10.16
C CYS A 276 10.95 21.13 -10.89
N ARG A 277 11.70 20.02 -10.82
CA ARG A 277 13.00 19.84 -11.49
C ARG A 277 13.26 18.38 -11.91
N PRO A 278 13.71 18.11 -13.15
CA PRO A 278 14.31 16.82 -13.47
C PRO A 278 15.64 16.69 -12.69
N ARG A 279 15.81 15.62 -11.90
CA ARG A 279 17.14 15.24 -11.39
C ARG A 279 18.00 14.83 -12.59
N LEU A 280 19.09 15.56 -12.84
CA LEU A 280 20.20 15.13 -13.71
C LEU A 280 21.02 14.07 -12.99
#